data_AF-A0A1I7I0D4-F1
#
_entry.id   AF-A0A1I7I0D4-F1
#
_cell.length_a   1.000
_cell.length_b   1.000
_cell.length_c   1.000
_cell.angle_alpha   90.00
_cell.angle_beta   90.00
_cell.angle_gamma   90.00
#
_symmetry.space_group_name_H-M   'P 1'
#
loop_
_entity.id
_entity.type
_entity.pdbx_description
1 polymer ?
#
loop_
_entity_poly.entity_id
_entity_poly.type
_entity_poly.pdbx_seq_one_letter_code
_entity_poly.pdbx_strand_id
1 'polypeptide(L)'
;MIVSERRNVGDTVRNLIDDLAFDVIPVTAAVAYDCAAAYAKWGKGVHPAGLNMGDCFAYALAKARGCPLLFIGDDFARTDITSALSKA
;
A
#
# COMPACT_ATOMS: atom_id res chain seq x y z
N MET A 1 5.83 7.65 13.38
CA MET A 1 5.37 6.45 12.64
C MET A 1 4.92 5.38 13.62
N ILE A 2 3.62 5.15 13.81
CA ILE A 2 3.08 4.40 14.96
C ILE A 2 3.73 3.00 15.13
N VAL A 3 3.82 2.22 14.06
CA VAL A 3 4.32 0.83 14.14
C VAL A 3 5.84 0.80 14.40
N SER A 4 6.63 1.63 13.72
CA SER A 4 8.08 1.64 13.91
C SER A 4 8.49 2.18 15.27
N GLU A 5 7.78 3.17 15.82
CA GLU A 5 8.00 3.64 17.20
C GLU A 5 7.76 2.51 18.20
N ARG A 6 6.66 1.77 18.06
CA ARG A 6 6.34 0.63 18.93
C ARG A 6 7.36 -0.52 18.84
N ARG A 7 8.14 -0.56 17.76
CA ARG A 7 9.19 -1.55 17.52
C ARG A 7 10.59 -1.02 17.83
N ASN A 8 10.70 0.20 18.37
CA ASN A 8 11.97 0.88 18.66
C ASN A 8 12.91 0.99 17.45
N VAL A 9 12.34 1.17 16.25
CA VAL A 9 13.08 1.35 14.99
C VAL A 9 12.62 2.63 14.25
N GLY A 10 12.08 3.60 14.99
CA GLY A 10 11.52 4.84 14.45
C GLY A 10 12.53 5.63 13.61
N ASP A 11 13.73 5.85 14.15
CA ASP A 11 14.80 6.60 13.48
C ASP A 11 15.33 5.85 12.26
N THR A 12 15.53 4.53 12.35
CA THR A 12 15.98 3.72 11.21
C THR A 12 15.05 3.85 10.02
N VAL A 13 13.73 3.79 10.23
CA VAL A 13 12.76 3.91 9.14
C VAL A 13 12.68 5.35 8.62
N ARG A 14 12.84 6.37 9.46
CA ARG A 14 12.94 7.77 9.01
C ARG A 14 14.15 7.97 8.09
N ASN A 15 15.33 7.56 8.54
CA ASN A 15 16.56 7.67 7.75
C ASN A 15 16.43 6.93 6.42
N LEU A 16 15.84 5.73 6.42
CA LEU A 16 15.58 4.99 5.19
C LEU A 16 14.69 5.77 4.20
N ILE A 17 13.66 6.46 4.70
CA ILE A 17 12.77 7.25 3.86
C ILE A 17 13.52 8.44 3.25
N ASP A 18 14.33 9.11 4.07
CA ASP A 18 15.13 10.27 3.66
C ASP A 18 16.22 9.88 2.65
N ASP A 19 16.95 8.79 2.92
CA ASP A 19 18.06 8.30 2.09
C ASP A 19 17.59 7.79 0.72
N LEU A 20 16.41 7.16 0.65
CA LEU A 20 15.83 6.66 -0.61
C LEU A 20 15.03 7.72 -1.38
N ALA A 21 14.89 8.93 -0.83
CA ALA A 21 14.21 10.06 -1.45
C ALA A 21 12.80 9.71 -1.97
N PHE A 22 11.97 9.06 -1.15
CA PHE A 22 10.60 8.71 -1.55
C PHE A 22 9.74 9.97 -1.78
N ASP A 23 8.93 9.94 -2.84
CA ASP A 23 7.87 10.92 -3.07
C ASP A 23 6.65 10.56 -2.21
N VAL A 24 6.41 11.35 -1.15
CA VAL A 24 5.30 11.13 -0.20
C VAL A 24 4.02 11.78 -0.72
N ILE A 25 3.04 10.94 -1.09
CA ILE A 25 1.80 11.43 -1.70
C ILE A 25 0.76 11.73 -0.63
N PRO A 26 0.16 12.93 -0.63
CA PRO A 26 -0.90 13.26 0.31
C PRO A 26 -2.16 12.44 0.04
N VAL A 27 -2.82 12.01 1.10
CA VAL A 27 -4.16 11.41 1.02
C VAL A 27 -5.17 12.53 0.85
N THR A 28 -5.66 12.73 -0.37
CA THR A 28 -6.69 13.71 -0.70
C THR A 28 -8.09 13.09 -0.63
N ALA A 29 -9.14 13.92 -0.74
CA ALA A 29 -10.52 13.43 -0.83
C ALA A 29 -10.72 12.46 -2.01
N ALA A 30 -10.10 12.73 -3.16
CA ALA A 30 -10.15 11.84 -4.32
C ALA A 30 -9.53 10.47 -3.99
N VAL A 31 -8.33 10.47 -3.38
CA VAL A 31 -7.66 9.23 -2.94
C VAL A 31 -8.53 8.46 -1.94
N ALA A 32 -9.27 9.14 -1.05
CA ALA A 32 -10.17 8.49 -0.11
C ALA A 32 -11.33 7.76 -0.82
N TYR A 33 -11.90 8.35 -1.88
CA TYR A 33 -12.93 7.68 -2.70
C TYR A 33 -12.34 6.48 -3.45
N ASP A 34 -11.13 6.59 -4.00
CA ASP A 34 -10.45 5.48 -4.67
C ASP A 34 -10.16 4.32 -3.69
N CYS A 35 -9.76 4.64 -2.45
CA CYS A 35 -9.56 3.64 -1.41
C CYS A 35 -10.88 2.94 -1.02
N ALA A 36 -11.98 3.69 -0.93
CA ALA A 36 -13.30 3.11 -0.65
C ALA A 36 -13.75 2.17 -1.78
N ALA A 37 -13.52 2.55 -3.04
CA ALA A 37 -13.79 1.69 -4.19
C ALA A 37 -12.90 0.43 -4.19
N ALA A 38 -11.62 0.57 -3.85
CA ALA A 38 -10.70 -0.55 -3.70
C ALA A 38 -11.16 -1.53 -2.60
N TYR A 39 -11.57 -1.01 -1.43
CA TYR A 39 -12.07 -1.84 -0.34
C TYR A 39 -13.39 -2.54 -0.71
N ALA A 40 -14.30 -1.86 -1.39
CA ALA A 40 -15.54 -2.46 -1.88
C ALA A 40 -15.29 -3.60 -2.88
N LYS A 41 -14.17 -3.58 -3.60
CA LYS A 41 -13.80 -4.62 -4.56
C LYS A 41 -12.96 -5.75 -3.96
N TRP A 42 -12.00 -5.42 -3.09
CA TRP A 42 -10.96 -6.33 -2.64
C TRP A 42 -10.87 -6.53 -1.12
N GLY A 43 -11.70 -5.83 -0.36
CA GLY A 43 -11.57 -5.68 1.08
C GLY A 43 -11.80 -6.97 1.89
N LYS A 44 -11.26 -6.99 3.10
CA LYS A 44 -11.47 -8.07 4.07
C LYS A 44 -12.95 -8.29 4.36
N GLY A 45 -13.40 -9.54 4.20
CA GLY A 45 -14.81 -9.93 4.34
C GLY A 45 -15.66 -9.67 3.10
N VAL A 46 -15.11 -9.02 2.06
CA VAL A 46 -15.80 -8.75 0.78
C VAL A 46 -15.23 -9.63 -0.33
N HIS A 47 -13.89 -9.71 -0.43
CA HIS A 47 -13.20 -10.49 -1.43
C HIS A 47 -12.11 -11.37 -0.80
N PRO A 48 -11.78 -12.53 -1.39
CA PRO A 48 -10.70 -13.37 -0.88
C PRO A 48 -9.28 -12.78 -0.93
N ALA A 49 -9.08 -11.61 -1.55
CA ALA A 49 -7.83 -10.84 -1.48
C ALA A 49 -7.66 -10.20 -0.10
N GLY A 50 -8.77 -9.80 0.51
CA GLY A 50 -8.82 -9.47 1.92
C GLY A 50 -8.11 -8.17 2.33
N LEU A 51 -8.02 -7.18 1.44
CA LEU A 51 -7.30 -5.93 1.70
C LEU A 51 -7.83 -5.22 2.95
N ASN A 52 -6.91 -4.71 3.77
CA ASN A 52 -7.22 -3.81 4.86
C ASN A 52 -7.20 -2.33 4.38
N MET A 53 -7.52 -1.39 5.28
CA MET A 53 -7.55 0.05 4.93
C MET A 53 -6.17 0.58 4.50
N GLY A 54 -5.10 0.16 5.16
CA GLY A 54 -3.73 0.48 4.81
C GLY A 54 -3.37 0.02 3.40
N ASP A 55 -3.75 -1.21 3.06
CA ASP A 55 -3.52 -1.80 1.74
C ASP A 55 -4.29 -1.04 0.64
N CYS A 56 -5.45 -0.48 0.97
CA CYS A 56 -6.25 0.29 0.03
C CYS A 56 -5.53 1.58 -0.40
N PHE A 57 -4.78 2.25 0.50
CA PHE A 57 -3.96 3.41 0.10
C PHE A 57 -2.88 3.01 -0.90
N ALA A 58 -2.17 1.90 -0.64
CA ALA A 58 -1.13 1.39 -1.52
C ALA A 58 -1.69 0.96 -2.88
N TYR A 59 -2.80 0.21 -2.88
CA TYR A 59 -3.48 -0.24 -4.09
C TYR A 59 -4.00 0.94 -4.92
N ALA A 60 -4.72 1.88 -4.29
CA ALA A 60 -5.32 3.01 -4.99
C ALA A 60 -4.25 3.88 -5.66
N LEU A 61 -3.16 4.18 -4.95
CA LEU A 61 -2.06 4.97 -5.51
C LEU A 61 -1.37 4.25 -6.67
N ALA A 62 -1.07 2.96 -6.51
CA ALA A 62 -0.44 2.17 -7.57
C ALA A 62 -1.34 2.07 -8.81
N LYS A 63 -2.65 1.88 -8.61
CA LYS A 63 -3.64 1.84 -9.69
C LYS A 63 -3.76 3.18 -10.41
N ALA A 64 -3.82 4.29 -9.67
CA ALA A 64 -3.92 5.64 -10.23
C ALA A 64 -2.67 6.04 -11.03
N ARG A 65 -1.48 5.61 -10.59
CA ARG A 65 -0.20 5.86 -11.29
C ARG A 65 0.12 4.83 -12.38
N GLY A 66 -0.65 3.75 -12.49
CA GLY A 66 -0.39 2.66 -13.43
C GLY A 66 0.95 1.97 -13.18
N CYS A 67 1.45 1.97 -11.95
CA CYS A 67 2.76 1.43 -11.60
C CYS A 67 2.63 0.10 -10.83
N PRO A 68 3.63 -0.79 -10.90
CA PRO A 68 3.63 -1.99 -10.09
C PRO A 68 3.82 -1.64 -8.60
N LEU A 69 3.31 -2.49 -7.72
CA LEU A 69 3.38 -2.32 -6.27
C LEU A 69 4.45 -3.24 -5.65
N LEU A 70 5.34 -2.67 -4.85
CA LEU A 70 6.29 -3.43 -4.03
C LEU A 70 5.62 -3.80 -2.71
N PHE A 71 5.44 -5.10 -2.47
CA PHE A 71 4.88 -5.64 -1.24
C PHE A 71 5.54 -6.97 -0.89
N ILE A 72 5.39 -7.39 0.37
CA ILE A 72 5.82 -8.69 0.88
C ILE A 72 4.57 -9.51 1.21
N GLY A 73 4.62 -10.82 1.00
CA GLY A 73 3.49 -11.72 1.23
C GLY A 73 2.56 -11.82 0.02
N ASP A 74 1.30 -12.22 0.26
CA ASP A 74 0.32 -12.53 -0.79
C ASP A 74 -0.91 -11.59 -0.78
N ASP A 75 -0.89 -10.53 0.04
CA ASP A 75 -2.06 -9.66 0.27
C ASP A 75 -2.61 -9.06 -1.03
N PHE A 76 -1.74 -8.73 -1.98
CA PHE A 76 -2.13 -8.20 -3.28
C PHE A 76 -2.15 -9.25 -4.41
N ALA A 77 -1.72 -10.50 -4.13
CA ALA A 77 -1.57 -11.55 -5.16
C ALA A 77 -2.89 -11.96 -5.82
N ARG A 78 -4.02 -11.67 -5.16
CA ARG A 78 -5.38 -11.95 -5.66
C ARG A 78 -6.12 -10.69 -6.12
N THR A 79 -5.39 -9.61 -6.34
CA THR A 79 -5.90 -8.37 -6.94
C THR A 79 -5.47 -8.27 -8.40
N ASP A 80 -5.86 -7.20 -9.07
CA ASP A 80 -5.43 -6.85 -10.42
C ASP A 80 -4.21 -5.90 -10.45
N ILE A 81 -3.49 -5.74 -9.33
CA ILE A 81 -2.24 -4.98 -9.29
C ILE A 81 -1.07 -5.86 -9.73
N THR A 82 -0.11 -5.29 -10.45
CA THR A 82 1.14 -5.97 -10.80
C THR A 82 2.14 -5.87 -9.65
N SER A 83 2.78 -6.98 -9.29
CA SER A 83 3.90 -6.97 -8.33
C SER A 83 5.14 -6.32 -8.95
N ALA A 84 5.83 -5.48 -8.19
CA ALA A 84 7.11 -4.90 -8.60
C ALA A 84 8.26 -5.91 -8.53
N LEU A 85 8.11 -6.96 -7.72
CA LEU A 85 9.02 -8.09 -7.71
C LEU A 85 8.57 -9.10 -8.78
N SER A 86 9.45 -9.46 -9.70
CA SER A 86 9.21 -10.63 -10.56
C SER A 86 9.29 -11.88 -9.70
N LYS A 87 8.30 -12.77 -9.77
CA LYS A 87 8.52 -14.16 -9.33
C LYS A 87 9.57 -14.74 -10.28
N ALA A 88 10.74 -15.09 -9.73
CA ALA A 88 11.74 -15.87 -10.44
C ALA A 88 11.19 -17.27 -10.77
#